data_AF-A0AAW4FX43-F1
#
_entry.id   AF-A0AAW4FX43-F1
#
_cell.length_a   1.000
_cell.length_b   1.000
_cell.length_c   1.000
_cell.angle_alpha   90.00
_cell.angle_beta   90.00
_cell.angle_gamma   90.00
#
_symmetry.space_group_name_H-M   'P 1'
#
loop_
_entity.id
_entity.type
_entity.pdbx_description
1 polymer ?
#
loop_
_entity_poly.entity_id
_entity_poly.type
_entity_poly.pdbx_seq_one_letter_code
_entity_poly.pdbx_strand_id
1 'polypeptide(L)' 'MANILEFPLTRDQRGAKERLVKAMREFNAAVKFAAKTGLQVEVSQVRCYATYSVEPLTLVSVAANIPGKLPEFDGLEF' A
#
# COMPACT_ATOMS: atom_id res chain seq x y z
N MET A 1 7.75 -4.19 -33.66
CA MET A 1 6.94 -3.38 -32.72
C MET A 1 5.73 -4.21 -32.33
N ALA A 2 5.59 -4.58 -31.06
CA ALA A 2 4.43 -5.33 -30.59
C ALA A 2 3.23 -4.36 -30.50
N ASN A 3 2.20 -4.59 -31.31
CA ASN A 3 0.90 -3.95 -31.12
C ASN A 3 0.29 -4.52 -29.84
N ILE A 4 0.41 -3.78 -28.75
CA ILE A 4 -0.28 -4.11 -27.51
C ILE A 4 -1.77 -3.84 -27.77
N LEU A 5 -2.51 -4.90 -28.09
CA LEU A 5 -3.96 -4.90 -28.12
C LEU A 5 -4.44 -4.75 -26.68
N GLU A 6 -4.61 -3.50 -26.25
CA GLU A 6 -5.30 -3.20 -25.00
C GLU A 6 -6.76 -3.59 -25.18
N PHE A 7 -7.13 -4.79 -24.72
CA PHE A 7 -8.53 -5.18 -24.63
C PHE A 7 -9.27 -4.12 -23.81
N PRO A 8 -10.40 -3.58 -24.30
CA PRO A 8 -11.15 -2.58 -23.57
C PRO A 8 -11.60 -3.20 -22.24
N LEU A 9 -11.11 -2.64 -21.14
CA LEU A 9 -11.52 -3.04 -19.79
C LEU A 9 -13.04 -2.94 -19.69
N THR A 10 -13.68 -3.98 -19.16
CA THR A 10 -15.11 -3.96 -18.87
C THR A 10 -15.42 -2.85 -17.86
N ARG A 11 -16.70 -2.41 -17.79
CA ARG A 11 -17.14 -1.39 -16.82
C ARG A 11 -16.72 -1.74 -15.39
N ASP A 12 -16.85 -3.01 -15.03
CA ASP A 12 -16.51 -3.50 -13.69
C ASP A 12 -15.00 -3.51 -13.44
N GLN A 13 -14.19 -3.87 -14.44
CA GLN A 13 -12.74 -3.82 -14.34
C GLN A 13 -12.22 -2.38 -14.22
N ARG A 14 -12.82 -1.43 -14.94
CA ARG A 14 -12.50 -0.01 -14.81
C ARG A 14 -12.87 0.52 -13.43
N GLY A 15 -14.08 0.20 -12.96
CA GLY A 15 -14.53 0.56 -11.61
C GLY A 15 -13.64 -0.04 -10.52
N ALA A 16 -13.22 -1.30 -10.66
CA ALA A 16 -12.28 -1.94 -9.75
C ALA A 16 -10.91 -1.22 -9.73
N LYS A 17 -10.37 -0.85 -10.90
CA LYS A 17 -9.11 -0.11 -11.02
C LYS A 17 -9.18 1.25 -10.34
N GLU A 18 -10.24 2.01 -10.57
CA GLU A 18 -10.45 3.32 -9.94
C GLU A 18 -10.59 3.22 -8.43
N ARG A 19 -11.35 2.24 -7.94
CA ARG A 19 -11.48 1.96 -6.50
C ARG A 19 -10.15 1.63 -5.85
N LEU A 20 -9.33 0.80 -6.51
CA LEU A 20 -8.01 0.44 -6.02
C LEU A 20 -7.08 1.66 -5.94
N VAL A 21 -7.05 2.49 -6.98
CA VAL A 21 -6.25 3.73 -6.98
C VAL A 21 -6.68 4.67 -5.86
N LYS A 22 -7.99 4.84 -5.65
CA LYS A 22 -8.52 5.69 -4.58
C LYS A 22 -8.13 5.16 -3.19
N ALA A 23 -8.36 3.87 -2.94
CA ALA A 23 -7.99 3.23 -1.68
C ALA A 23 -6.49 3.36 -1.40
N MET A 24 -5.65 3.20 -2.41
CA MET A 24 -4.19 3.31 -2.27
C MET A 24 -3.74 4.74 -1.91
N ARG A 25 -4.41 5.77 -2.44
CA ARG A 25 -4.14 7.16 -2.07
C ARG A 25 -4.49 7.45 -0.63
N GLU A 26 -5.67 7.01 -0.18
CA GLU A 26 -6.13 7.17 1.21
C GLU A 26 -5.21 6.43 2.18
N PHE A 27 -4.83 5.19 1.84
CA PHE A 27 -3.87 4.42 2.60
C PHE A 27 -2.52 5.15 2.75
N ASN A 28 -1.96 5.65 1.63
CA ASN A 28 -0.69 6.36 1.66
C ASN A 28 -0.77 7.65 2.50
N ALA A 29 -1.91 8.33 2.53
CA ALA A 29 -2.13 9.49 3.39
C ALA A 29 -2.14 9.09 4.87
N ALA A 30 -2.80 7.98 5.22
CA ALA A 30 -2.84 7.46 6.58
C ALA A 30 -1.45 7.04 7.09
N VAL A 31 -0.66 6.33 6.27
CA VAL A 31 0.73 5.95 6.60
C VAL A 31 1.59 7.19 6.85
N LYS A 32 1.51 8.20 5.96
CA LYS A 32 2.25 9.45 6.14
C LYS A 32 1.84 10.18 7.41
N PHE A 33 0.56 10.16 7.76
CA PHE A 33 0.06 10.77 9.00
C PHE A 33 0.59 10.04 10.23
N ALA A 34 0.51 8.71 10.28
CA ALA A 34 1.05 7.91 11.38
C ALA A 34 2.56 8.09 11.56
N ALA A 35 3.32 8.17 10.46
CA ALA A 35 4.75 8.47 10.53
C ALA A 35 5.02 9.89 11.08
N LYS A 36 4.22 10.88 10.69
CA LYS A 36 4.33 12.26 11.23
C LYS A 36 4.02 12.34 12.73
N THR A 37 3.14 11.48 13.24
CA THR A 37 2.86 11.41 14.69
C THR A 37 3.95 10.69 15.47
N GLY A 38 5.04 10.27 14.81
CA GLY A 38 6.16 9.58 15.45
C GLY A 38 5.90 8.09 15.66
N LEU A 39 4.90 7.48 15.01
CA LEU A 39 4.73 6.03 15.04
C LEU A 39 5.67 5.38 14.04
N GLN A 40 6.25 4.25 14.44
CA GLN A 40 6.97 3.38 13.52
C GLN A 40 5.94 2.58 12.72
N VAL A 41 5.82 2.90 11.43
CA VAL A 41 4.89 2.21 10.53
C VAL A 41 5.62 1.09 9.79
N GLU A 42 5.09 -0.13 9.90
CA GLU A 42 5.59 -1.30 9.19
C GLU A 42 4.54 -1.76 8.18
N VAL A 43 4.99 -1.99 6.94
CA VAL A 43 4.15 -2.46 5.84
C VAL A 43 4.70 -3.80 5.37
N SER A 44 3.86 -4.82 5.37
CA SER A 44 4.22 -6.18 4.95
C SER A 44 3.24 -6.69 3.89
N GLN A 45 3.71 -7.57 3.03
CA GLN A 45 2.88 -8.25 2.05
C GLN A 45 2.44 -9.61 2.60
N VAL A 46 1.15 -9.90 2.53
CA VAL A 46 0.57 -11.17 2.98
C VAL A 46 -0.06 -11.86 1.77
N ARG A 47 0.27 -13.13 1.56
CA ARG A 47 -0.34 -13.94 0.51
C ARG A 47 -1.62 -14.60 1.03
N CYS A 48 -2.71 -14.43 0.30
CA CYS A 48 -4.00 -15.04 0.61
C CYS A 48 -4.46 -15.89 -0.58
N TYR A 49 -4.88 -17.11 -0.31
CA TYR A 49 -5.45 -17.99 -1.32
C TYR A 49 -6.95 -17.76 -1.42
N ALA A 50 -7.44 -17.48 -2.63
CA ALA A 50 -8.85 -17.28 -2.90
C ALA A 50 -9.39 -18.42 -3.76
N THR A 51 -10.63 -18.84 -3.53
CA THR A 51 -11.28 -19.91 -4.29
C THR A 51 -11.56 -19.54 -5.75
N TYR A 52 -11.47 -18.24 -6.10
CA TYR A 52 -11.73 -17.69 -7.42
C TYR A 52 -10.46 -17.31 -8.20
N SER A 53 -9.26 -17.58 -7.66
CA SER A 53 -7.99 -17.26 -8.31
C SER A 53 -6.98 -18.39 -8.14
N VAL A 54 -6.38 -18.82 -9.23
CA VAL A 54 -5.29 -19.82 -9.22
C VAL A 54 -4.01 -19.21 -8.60
N GLU A 55 -3.80 -17.91 -8.82
CA GLU A 55 -2.68 -17.19 -8.22
C GLU A 55 -3.06 -16.65 -6.84
N PRO A 56 -2.18 -16.77 -5.83
CA PRO A 56 -2.42 -16.19 -4.52
C PRO A 56 -2.49 -14.67 -4.62
N LEU A 57 -3.50 -14.10 -3.98
CA LEU A 57 -3.67 -12.66 -3.88
C LEU A 57 -2.61 -12.09 -2.94
N THR A 58 -1.97 -11.00 -3.35
CA THR A 58 -1.06 -10.25 -2.49
C THR A 58 -1.83 -9.13 -1.80
N LEU A 59 -2.00 -9.23 -0.50
CA LEU A 59 -2.60 -8.22 0.36
C LEU A 59 -1.50 -7.41 1.05
N VAL A 60 -1.85 -6.20 1.48
CA VAL A 60 -0.97 -5.32 2.24
C VAL A 60 -1.45 -5.30 3.69
N SER A 61 -0.58 -5.70 4.62
CA SER A 61 -0.81 -5.67 6.07
C SER A 61 0.06 -4.60 6.70
N VAL A 62 -0.52 -3.84 7.63
CA VAL A 62 0.06 -2.57 8.10
C VAL A 62 -0.10 -2.48 9.60
N ALA A 63 1.01 -2.21 10.26
CA ALA A 63 1.07 -2.00 11.70
C ALA A 63 1.69 -0.64 12.00
N ALA A 64 1.21 0.02 13.04
CA ALA A 64 1.79 1.25 13.57
C ALA A 64 2.08 1.03 15.05
N ASN A 65 3.37 1.02 15.39
CA ASN A 65 3.84 0.71 16.73
C ASN A 65 4.46 1.97 17.37
N ILE A 66 4.39 2.06 18.69
CA ILE A 66 5.19 3.05 19.44
C ILE A 66 6.66 2.69 19.22
N PRO A 67 7.52 3.62 18.78
CA PRO A 67 8.93 3.32 18.54
C PRO A 67 9.58 2.83 19.84
N GLY A 68 10.11 1.60 19.84
CA GLY A 68 10.90 1.09 20.96
C GLY A 68 12.26 1.78 21.09
N LYS A 69 12.68 2.52 20.07
CA LYS A 69 13.85 3.41 20.05
C LYS A 69 13.41 4.74 19.43
N LEU A 70 13.68 5.83 20.14
CA LEU A 70 13.61 7.16 19.54
C LEU A 70 14.66 7.22 18.40
N PRO A 71 14.39 7.88 17.27
CA PRO A 71 15.44 8.15 16.29
C PRO A 71 16.58 8.86 17.01
N GLU A 72 17.82 8.40 16.79
CA GLU A 72 19.00 9.14 17.24
C GLU A 72 18.89 10.53 16.64
N PHE A 73 18.63 11.51 17.50
CA PHE A 73 18.61 12.91 17.11
C PHE A 73 20.08 13.27 16.86
N ASP A 74 20.54 13.09 15.62
CA ASP A 74 21.86 13.54 15.18
C ASP A 74 21.81 15.07 15.15
N GLY A 75 22.01 15.66 16.33
CA GLY A 75 22.11 17.08 16.53
C GLY A 75 23.39 17.62 15.90
N LEU A 76 23.31 17.99 14.62
CA LEU A 76 24.27 18.81 13.89
C LEU A 76 23.44 19.47 12.76
N GLU A 77 23.28 20.78 12.61
CA GLU A 77 24.11 21.93 12.99
C GLU A 77 23.23 23.19 13.19
N PHE A 78 23.75 24.08 14.06
CA PHE A 78 23.44 25.48 14.41
C PHE A 78 22.35 26.28 13.67
#